data_AF-A0A7W9FD78-F1
#
_entry.id   AF-A0A7W9FD78-F1
#
_cell.length_a   1.000
_cell.length_b   1.000
_cell.length_c   1.000
_cell.angle_alpha   90.00
_cell.angle_beta   90.00
_cell.angle_gamma   90.00
#
_symmetry.space_group_name_H-M   'P 1'
#
loop_
_entity.id
_entity.type
_entity.pdbx_description
1 polymer ?
#
loop_
_entity_poly.entity_id
_entity_poly.type
_entity_poly.pdbx_seq_one_letter_code
_entity_poly.pdbx_strand_id
1 'polypeptide(L)'
;MTAPEPPKPASVWEVIPIARTAWRICDSALTENDAARLVGYVDRNETGTYDVLWLRSPCPTRSRYRSLNELLADLDDAAAAAVVPRADRPRKIPHFPPRI
;
A
#
# COMPACT_ATOMS: atom_id res chain seq x y z
N MET A 1 -22.02 11.86 -26.70
CA MET A 1 -21.21 12.73 -25.82
C MET A 1 -21.73 12.54 -24.41
N THR A 2 -21.02 11.77 -23.57
CA THR A 2 -21.36 11.59 -22.15
C THR A 2 -20.14 12.00 -21.33
N ALA A 3 -20.36 12.84 -20.33
CA ALA A 3 -19.47 13.14 -19.20
C ALA A 3 -20.29 12.95 -17.91
N PRO A 4 -19.73 12.79 -16.70
CA PRO A 4 -18.38 12.37 -16.28
C PRO A 4 -18.43 11.13 -15.33
N GLU A 5 -17.30 10.51 -14.95
CA GLU A 5 -17.17 9.97 -13.57
C GLU A 5 -15.70 9.98 -13.11
N PRO A 6 -15.35 10.92 -12.23
CA PRO A 6 -14.49 10.60 -11.11
C PRO A 6 -15.19 11.11 -9.84
N PRO A 7 -15.71 10.21 -8.99
CA PRO A 7 -14.96 9.91 -7.76
C PRO A 7 -15.25 8.51 -7.19
N LYS A 8 -14.21 7.78 -6.78
CA LYS A 8 -14.40 6.84 -5.65
C LYS A 8 -13.28 6.91 -4.64
N PRO A 9 -13.41 7.77 -3.62
CA PRO A 9 -12.74 7.58 -2.34
C PRO A 9 -13.79 7.23 -1.29
N ALA A 10 -14.36 6.04 -1.39
CA ALA A 10 -14.93 5.36 -0.24
C ALA A 10 -13.91 4.28 0.08
N SER A 11 -13.19 4.41 1.19
CA SER A 11 -11.99 3.60 1.50
C SER A 11 -12.21 2.15 1.05
N VAL A 12 -11.48 1.77 0.00
CA VAL A 12 -11.55 0.45 -0.63
C VAL A 12 -10.92 -0.62 0.28
N TRP A 13 -10.38 -0.22 1.42
CA TRP A 13 -9.65 -1.11 2.31
C TRP A 13 -10.60 -1.86 3.26
N GLU A 14 -10.61 -3.19 3.14
CA GLU A 14 -11.25 -4.09 4.09
C GLU A 14 -10.24 -4.58 5.11
N VAL A 15 -10.52 -4.36 6.41
CA VAL A 15 -9.70 -4.89 7.51
C VAL A 15 -10.38 -6.15 8.05
N ILE A 16 -9.86 -7.32 7.70
CA ILE A 16 -10.47 -8.61 8.00
C ILE A 16 -9.69 -9.29 9.14
N PRO A 17 -10.35 -9.68 10.25
CA PRO A 17 -9.67 -10.36 11.35
C PRO A 17 -9.17 -11.74 10.94
N ILE A 18 -7.95 -12.08 11.35
CA ILE A 18 -7.36 -13.43 11.22
C ILE A 18 -7.05 -14.04 12.59
N ALA A 19 -6.84 -13.20 13.61
CA ALA A 19 -6.71 -13.59 15.01
C ALA A 19 -7.24 -12.47 15.93
N ARG A 20 -7.15 -12.67 17.25
CA ARG A 20 -7.60 -11.68 18.25
C ARG A 20 -6.91 -10.32 18.13
N THR A 21 -5.64 -10.33 17.75
CA THR A 21 -4.79 -9.15 17.66
C THR A 21 -4.19 -8.99 16.26
N ALA A 22 -4.70 -9.73 15.26
CA ALA A 22 -4.15 -9.70 13.92
C ALA A 22 -5.24 -9.63 12.85
N TRP A 23 -4.95 -8.86 11.80
CA TRP A 23 -5.84 -8.61 10.68
C TRP A 23 -5.07 -8.66 9.36
N ARG A 24 -5.80 -8.87 8.27
CA ARG A 24 -5.32 -8.62 6.91
C ARG A 24 -6.03 -7.40 6.34
N ILE A 25 -5.31 -6.62 5.55
CA ILE A 25 -5.85 -5.50 4.78
C ILE A 25 -6.02 -5.97 3.34
N CYS A 26 -7.25 -5.86 2.83
CA CYS A 26 -7.58 -6.21 1.45
C CYS A 26 -8.09 -5.00 0.68
N ASP A 27 -7.83 -4.96 -0.63
CA ASP A 27 -8.43 -4.04 -1.56
C ASP A 27 -9.76 -4.60 -2.08
N SER A 28 -10.88 -4.08 -1.59
CA SER A 28 -12.24 -4.49 -1.99
C SER A 28 -12.61 -4.12 -3.42
N ALA A 29 -11.82 -3.25 -4.09
CA ALA A 29 -12.01 -3.01 -5.51
C ALA A 29 -11.57 -4.21 -6.36
N LEU A 30 -10.73 -5.10 -5.80
CA LEU A 30 -10.21 -6.28 -6.47
C LEU A 30 -11.00 -7.54 -6.12
N THR A 31 -11.09 -8.46 -7.08
CA THR A 31 -11.80 -9.74 -6.88
C THR A 31 -11.05 -10.64 -5.89
N GLU A 32 -11.75 -11.59 -5.25
CA GLU A 32 -11.14 -12.48 -4.25
C GLU A 32 -9.99 -13.35 -4.81
N ASN A 33 -10.01 -13.62 -6.12
CA ASN A 33 -8.98 -14.43 -6.79
C ASN A 33 -7.79 -13.59 -7.29
N ASP A 34 -7.82 -12.27 -7.10
CA ASP A 34 -6.72 -11.38 -7.48
C ASP A 34 -5.65 -11.38 -6.38
N ALA A 35 -4.42 -11.79 -6.72
CA ALA A 35 -3.30 -11.80 -5.78
C ALA A 35 -2.96 -10.39 -5.26
N ALA A 36 -3.24 -9.33 -6.01
CA ALA A 36 -3.03 -7.96 -5.59
C ALA A 36 -4.08 -7.45 -4.59
N ARG A 37 -5.16 -8.23 -4.35
CA ARG A 37 -6.17 -7.91 -3.34
C ARG A 37 -5.57 -7.84 -1.95
N LEU A 38 -4.66 -8.73 -1.60
CA LEU A 38 -4.04 -8.72 -0.27
C LEU A 38 -2.93 -7.65 -0.22
N VAL A 39 -3.16 -6.59 0.56
CA VAL A 39 -2.27 -5.43 0.64
C VAL A 39 -1.23 -5.60 1.75
N GLY A 40 -1.64 -6.16 2.89
CA GLY A 40 -0.75 -6.32 4.02
C GLY A 40 -1.36 -7.04 5.22
N TYR A 41 -0.52 -7.34 6.20
CA TYR A 41 -0.90 -7.88 7.50
C TYR A 41 -0.69 -6.85 8.59
N VAL A 42 -1.58 -6.84 9.57
CA VAL A 42 -1.52 -5.98 10.74
C VAL A 42 -1.49 -6.85 11.97
N ASP A 43 -0.54 -6.60 12.86
CA ASP A 43 -0.50 -7.19 14.20
C ASP A 43 -0.51 -6.07 15.24
N ARG A 44 -1.34 -6.21 16.26
CA ARG A 44 -1.36 -5.31 17.41
C ARG A 44 -0.49 -5.93 18.50
N ASN A 45 0.60 -5.25 18.80
CA ASN A 45 1.53 -5.70 19.82
C ASN A 45 1.04 -5.37 21.25
N GLU A 46 1.77 -5.87 22.24
CA GLU A 46 1.44 -5.72 23.67
C GLU A 46 1.40 -4.26 24.14
N THR A 47 2.14 -3.36 23.47
CA THR A 47 2.13 -1.92 23.79
C THR A 47 0.94 -1.19 23.16
N GLY A 48 0.10 -1.90 22.39
CA GLY A 48 -1.11 -1.39 21.76
C GLY A 48 -0.88 -0.71 20.42
N THR A 49 0.37 -0.69 19.92
CA THR A 49 0.72 -0.19 18.58
C THR A 49 0.47 -1.26 17.51
N TYR A 50 0.33 -0.82 16.26
CA TYR A 50 0.06 -1.68 15.12
C TYR A 50 1.33 -1.81 14.29
N ASP A 51 1.88 -3.01 14.21
CA ASP A 51 2.95 -3.37 13.28
C ASP A 51 2.31 -3.89 11.98
N VAL A 52 2.69 -3.28 10.86
CA VAL A 52 2.12 -3.60 9.54
C VAL A 52 3.21 -4.15 8.64
N LEU A 53 2.94 -5.30 8.04
CA LEU A 53 3.75 -5.88 6.96
C LEU A 53 3.04 -5.63 5.63
N TRP A 54 3.58 -4.70 4.85
CA TRP A 54 3.11 -4.40 3.49
C TRP A 54 3.62 -5.45 2.51
N LEU A 55 2.76 -5.89 1.61
CA LEU A 55 3.09 -6.93 0.61
C LEU A 55 3.28 -6.37 -0.81
N ARG A 56 3.13 -5.06 -0.99
CA ARG A 56 3.28 -4.37 -2.28
C ARG A 56 4.75 -4.33 -2.74
N SER A 57 4.93 -4.25 -4.06
CA SER A 57 6.24 -4.20 -4.76
C SER A 57 7.05 -2.92 -4.47
N PRO A 58 8.39 -2.93 -4.60
CA PRO A 58 9.23 -4.06 -5.05
C PRO A 58 9.63 -5.04 -3.94
N CYS A 59 9.51 -4.67 -2.67
CA CYS A 59 9.86 -5.52 -1.53
C CYS A 59 8.88 -5.28 -0.38
N PRO A 60 8.52 -6.31 0.40
CA PRO A 60 7.74 -6.12 1.61
C PRO A 60 8.42 -5.14 2.56
N THR A 61 7.67 -4.14 3.03
CA THR A 61 8.15 -3.16 4.01
C THR A 61 7.37 -3.30 5.31
N ARG A 62 7.98 -2.86 6.42
CA ARG A 62 7.30 -2.78 7.71
C ARG A 62 7.13 -1.34 8.12
N SER A 63 5.94 -1.02 8.62
CA SER A 63 5.61 0.26 9.22
C SER A 63 4.96 0.04 10.58
N ARG A 64 5.00 1.04 11.45
CA ARG A 64 4.36 1.01 12.76
C ARG A 64 3.47 2.23 12.93
N TYR A 65 2.25 2.00 13.42
CA TYR A 65 1.24 3.04 13.64
C TYR A 65 0.74 3.00 15.08
N ARG A 66 0.28 4.14 15.59
CA ARG A 66 -0.32 4.24 16.93
C ARG A 66 -1.81 3.95 16.91
N SER A 67 -2.45 4.09 15.76
CA SER A 67 -3.88 3.85 15.59
C SER A 67 -4.19 3.27 14.20
N LEU A 68 -5.32 2.56 14.09
CA LEU A 68 -5.79 2.06 12.80
C LEU A 68 -6.18 3.20 11.85
N ASN A 69 -6.65 4.34 12.38
CA ASN A 69 -7.01 5.50 11.58
C ASN A 69 -5.79 6.14 10.89
N GLU A 70 -4.67 6.25 11.61
CA GLU A 70 -3.40 6.73 11.06
C GLU A 70 -2.90 5.81 9.93
N LEU A 71 -2.97 4.50 10.14
CA LEU A 71 -2.64 3.49 9.14
C LEU A 71 -3.49 3.64 7.87
N LEU A 72 -4.82 3.76 8.02
CA LEU A 72 -5.73 3.86 6.88
C LEU A 72 -5.53 5.17 6.10
N ALA A 73 -5.26 6.28 6.78
CA ALA A 73 -4.93 7.55 6.14
C ALA A 73 -3.65 7.47 5.31
N ASP A 74 -2.57 6.88 5.86
CA ASP A 74 -1.30 6.67 5.14
C ASP A 74 -1.49 5.74 3.93
N LEU A 75 -2.36 4.74 4.06
CA LEU A 75 -2.71 3.84 2.96
C LEU A 75 -3.47 4.54 1.83
N ASP A 76 -4.42 5.42 2.17
CA ASP A 76 -5.14 6.25 1.20
C ASP A 76 -4.18 7.22 0.47
N ASP A 77 -3.25 7.86 1.20
CA ASP A 77 -2.22 8.73 0.62
C ASP A 77 -1.28 7.95 -0.32
N ALA A 78 -0.84 6.76 0.08
CA ALA A 78 0.01 5.90 -0.74
C ALA A 78 -0.70 5.44 -2.02
N ALA A 79 -1.99 5.14 -1.95
CA ALA A 79 -2.79 4.78 -3.11
C ALA A 79 -2.99 5.97 -4.06
N ALA A 80 -3.28 7.16 -3.54
CA ALA A 80 -3.36 8.38 -4.34
C ALA A 80 -2.03 8.68 -5.06
N ALA A 81 -0.89 8.50 -4.37
CA ALA A 81 0.43 8.68 -4.95
C ALA A 81 0.76 7.66 -6.07
N ALA A 82 0.20 6.45 -6.00
CA ALA A 82 0.40 5.41 -7.01
C ALA A 82 -0.40 5.65 -8.30
N VAL A 83 -1.53 6.36 -8.24
CA VAL A 83 -2.34 6.74 -9.41
C VAL A 83 -1.62 7.78 -10.29
N VAL A 84 -0.72 8.57 -9.71
CA VAL A 84 0.07 9.54 -10.47
C VAL A 84 1.14 8.78 -11.28
N PRO A 85 1.21 8.96 -12.62
CA PRO A 85 2.15 8.23 -13.46
C PRO A 85 3.59 8.52 -13.04
N ARG A 86 4.23 7.55 -12.39
CA ARG A 86 5.63 7.63 -11.95
C ARG A 86 6.56 7.08 -13.04
N ALA A 87 6.46 7.64 -14.24
CA ALA A 87 7.44 7.44 -15.29
C ALA A 87 8.47 8.58 -15.24
N ASP A 88 9.48 8.45 -14.40
CA ASP A 88 10.65 9.33 -14.52
C ASP A 88 11.65 8.70 -15.49
N ARG A 89 12.25 9.54 -16.35
CA ARG A 89 13.25 9.09 -17.32
C ARG A 89 14.41 8.42 -16.56
N PRO A 90 14.88 7.23 -16.98
CA PRO A 90 16.06 6.62 -16.37
C PRO A 90 17.20 7.63 -16.33
N ARG A 91 17.75 7.91 -15.14
CA ARG A 91 18.93 8.79 -15.03
C ARG A 91 20.06 8.16 -15.83
N LYS A 92 20.65 8.93 -16.76
CA LYS A 92 21.76 8.48 -17.58
C LYS A 92 22.94 8.13 -16.68
N ILE A 93 23.35 6.86 -16.65
CA ILE A 93 24.51 6.42 -15.88
C ILE A 93 25.75 7.08 -16.48
N PRO A 94 26.59 7.79 -15.70
CA PRO A 94 27.85 8.30 -16.19
C PRO A 94 28.75 7.14 -16.60
N HIS A 95 29.13 7.08 -17.87
CA HIS A 95 30.15 6.13 -18.31
C HIS A 95 31.52 6.62 -17.82
N PHE A 96 32.18 5.84 -16.98
CA PHE A 96 33.58 6.06 -16.65
C PHE A 96 34.46 5.35 -17.68
N PRO A 97 35.48 6.03 -18.25
CA PRO A 97 36.45 5.37 -19.13
C PRO A 97 37.28 4.35 -18.34
N PRO A 98 37.78 3.28 -18.99
CA PRO A 98 38.70 2.33 -18.35
C PRO A 98 39.97 3.06 -17.90
N ARG A 99 40.46 2.73 -16.70
CA ARG A 99 41.75 3.23 -16.21
C ARG A 99 42.86 2.49 -16.96
N ILE A 100 43.68 3.24 -17.69
CA ILE A 100 44.99 2.80 -18.21
C ILE A 100 46.00 2.93 -17.07
#